data_AF-A0A7V1ZV75-F1
#
_entry.id   AF-A0A7V1ZV75-F1
#
_cell.length_a   1.000
_cell.length_b   1.000
_cell.length_c   1.000
_cell.angle_alpha   90.00
_cell.angle_beta   90.00
_cell.angle_gamma   90.00
#
_symmetry.space_group_name_H-M   'P 1'
#
loop_
_entity.id
_entity.type
_entity.pdbx_description
1 polymer ?
#
loop_
_entity_poly.entity_id
_entity_poly.type
_entity_poly.pdbx_seq_one_letter_code
_entity_poly.pdbx_strand_id
1 'polypeptide(L)'
;MGRRRSKSSGSILRLALLILILTSLYFLYHEVWQEQPAEPRITGLRAVEIIDGDTFVDSDGEQIRLLGIDTPEAGEVFYMAASRALDSLLEGKTIRYEFDSRKRDRYERLLVYVFTGQDFVNQAMVRSGLASVYIFPKDMKNDYYRAALIEAQDYARSNNLGIWALEPPDPESFYVGNKKTYRFHRPTCFSVERLDQSAKIIRQSRDDFLDLGYSPCRNCNP
;
A
#
# COMPACT_ATOMS: atom_id res chain seq x y z
N MET A 1 -26.41 37.57 62.95
CA MET A 1 -26.95 37.40 61.58
C MET A 1 -25.85 37.63 60.55
N GLY A 2 -25.19 36.55 60.08
CA GLY A 2 -24.15 36.64 59.04
C GLY A 2 -24.74 36.39 57.66
N ARG A 3 -24.76 37.41 56.79
CA ARG A 3 -25.19 37.27 55.38
C ARG A 3 -24.16 36.47 54.58
N ARG A 4 -24.48 35.23 54.18
CA ARG A 4 -23.73 34.46 53.19
C ARG A 4 -23.82 35.16 51.83
N ARG A 5 -22.72 35.74 51.35
CA ARG A 5 -22.61 36.27 49.98
C ARG A 5 -22.57 35.11 48.99
N SER A 6 -23.66 34.93 48.24
CA SER A 6 -23.70 34.06 47.05
C SER A 6 -22.78 34.62 45.97
N LYS A 7 -21.58 34.05 45.82
CA LYS A 7 -20.57 34.42 44.80
C LYS A 7 -20.44 33.39 43.67
N SER A 8 -21.39 32.46 43.50
CA SER A 8 -21.22 31.33 42.57
C SER A 8 -21.76 31.55 41.17
N SER A 9 -22.77 32.41 40.98
CA SER A 9 -23.49 32.52 39.70
C SER A 9 -22.63 33.07 38.54
N GLY A 10 -21.84 34.13 38.79
CA GLY A 10 -20.99 34.73 37.76
C GLY A 10 -19.83 33.83 37.29
N SER A 11 -19.33 32.95 38.15
CA SER A 11 -18.26 32.00 37.81
C SER A 11 -18.78 30.86 36.94
N ILE A 12 -20.01 30.39 37.19
CA ILE A 12 -20.67 29.34 36.41
C ILE A 12 -20.98 29.84 34.99
N LEU A 13 -21.47 31.07 34.84
CA LEU A 13 -21.72 31.70 33.54
C LEU A 13 -20.42 31.87 32.71
N ARG A 14 -19.32 32.28 33.34
CA ARG A 14 -18.01 32.39 32.67
C ARG A 14 -17.48 31.04 32.22
N LEU A 15 -17.65 30.01 33.04
CA LEU A 15 -17.22 28.65 32.69
C LEU A 15 -18.06 28.07 31.54
N ALA A 16 -19.39 28.27 31.57
CA ALA A 16 -20.27 27.85 30.48
C ALA A 16 -19.94 28.55 29.15
N LEU A 17 -19.65 29.86 29.19
CA LEU A 17 -19.25 30.62 28.02
C LEU A 17 -17.89 30.15 27.48
N LEU A 18 -16.93 29.86 28.36
CA LEU A 18 -15.62 29.32 27.97
C LEU A 18 -15.76 27.96 27.30
N ILE A 19 -16.59 27.06 27.84
CA ILE A 19 -16.86 25.75 27.24
C ILE A 19 -17.47 25.90 25.85
N LEU A 20 -18.47 26.79 25.70
CA LEU A 20 -19.09 27.09 24.39
C LEU A 20 -18.09 27.63 23.36
N ILE A 21 -17.16 28.50 23.79
CA ILE A 21 -16.10 29.01 22.92
C ILE A 21 -15.15 27.89 22.53
N LEU A 22 -14.72 27.05 23.48
CA LEU A 22 -13.79 25.96 23.21
C LEU A 22 -14.41 24.87 22.32
N THR A 23 -15.69 24.54 22.51
CA THR A 23 -16.39 23.61 21.62
C THR A 23 -16.60 24.21 20.24
N SER A 24 -16.98 25.48 20.14
CA SER A 24 -17.09 26.18 18.85
C SER A 24 -15.76 26.25 18.11
N LEU A 25 -14.66 26.54 18.83
CA LEU A 25 -13.30 26.53 18.28
C LEU A 25 -12.87 25.12 17.86
N TYR A 26 -13.26 24.08 18.62
CA TYR A 26 -13.01 22.70 18.26
C TYR A 26 -13.77 22.30 16.99
N PHE A 27 -15.05 22.65 16.86
CA PHE A 27 -15.84 22.40 15.65
C PHE A 27 -15.29 23.19 14.45
N LEU A 28 -14.95 24.48 14.65
CA LEU A 28 -14.32 25.30 13.61
C LEU A 28 -12.96 24.73 13.19
N TYR A 29 -12.15 24.26 14.14
CA TYR A 29 -10.89 23.59 13.84
C TYR A 29 -11.11 22.31 13.03
N HIS A 30 -12.10 21.48 13.41
CA HIS A 30 -12.41 20.25 12.69
C HIS A 30 -13.01 20.49 11.29
N GLU A 31 -13.84 21.51 11.10
CA GLU A 31 -14.35 21.88 9.77
C GLU A 31 -13.25 22.47 8.88
N VAL A 32 -12.41 23.35 9.41
CA VAL A 32 -11.40 24.07 8.61
C VAL A 32 -10.17 23.21 8.29
N TRP A 33 -9.81 22.23 9.13
CA TRP A 33 -8.56 21.47 8.98
C TRP A 33 -8.71 20.01 8.52
N GLN A 34 -9.92 19.56 8.17
CA GLN A 34 -10.12 18.23 7.57
C GLN A 34 -9.86 18.17 6.06
N GLU A 35 -9.79 19.32 5.37
CA GLU A 35 -9.37 19.35 3.97
C GLU A 35 -7.84 19.42 3.89
N GLN A 36 -7.17 18.27 4.05
CA GLN A 36 -5.85 18.11 3.46
C GLN A 36 -6.03 18.29 1.94
N PRO A 37 -5.31 19.21 1.27
CA PRO A 37 -5.39 19.31 -0.17
C PRO A 37 -5.03 17.94 -0.73
N ALA A 38 -5.95 17.35 -1.50
CA ALA A 38 -5.69 16.09 -2.17
C ALA A 38 -4.35 16.22 -2.92
N GLU A 39 -3.43 15.28 -2.71
CA GLU A 39 -2.16 15.26 -3.45
C GLU A 39 -2.46 15.44 -4.95
N PRO A 40 -1.65 16.23 -5.67
CA PRO A 40 -1.94 16.57 -7.06
C PRO A 40 -2.03 15.29 -7.89
N ARG A 41 -3.22 15.07 -8.46
CA ARG A 41 -3.47 14.00 -9.43
C ARG A 41 -2.95 14.44 -10.78
N ILE A 42 -1.95 13.73 -11.31
CA ILE A 42 -1.49 13.95 -12.69
C ILE A 42 -2.46 13.21 -13.61
N THR A 43 -2.98 13.87 -14.64
CA THR A 43 -3.97 13.33 -15.58
C THR A 43 -3.59 13.68 -17.01
N GLY A 44 -4.15 12.97 -17.99
CA GLY A 44 -3.92 13.24 -19.41
C GLY A 44 -2.74 12.48 -20.02
N LEU A 45 -2.02 11.69 -19.23
CA LEU A 45 -0.88 10.90 -19.68
C LEU A 45 -1.32 9.64 -20.42
N ARG A 46 -0.39 9.04 -21.18
CA ARG A 46 -0.58 7.75 -21.85
C ARG A 46 0.65 6.89 -21.64
N ALA A 47 0.49 5.57 -21.61
CA ALA A 47 1.62 4.67 -21.70
C ALA A 47 2.11 4.66 -23.16
N VAL A 48 3.41 4.82 -23.36
CA VAL A 48 4.04 4.79 -24.69
C VAL A 48 4.93 3.56 -24.89
N GLU A 49 5.42 2.98 -23.80
CA GLU A 49 6.25 1.78 -23.82
C GLU A 49 6.00 0.96 -22.56
N ILE A 50 5.75 -0.34 -22.70
CA ILE A 50 5.69 -1.28 -21.57
C ILE A 50 7.06 -1.93 -21.42
N ILE A 51 7.66 -1.80 -20.25
CA ILE A 51 8.98 -2.39 -19.95
C ILE A 51 8.81 -3.82 -19.43
N ASP A 52 7.93 -3.99 -18.44
CA ASP A 52 7.58 -5.29 -17.85
C ASP A 52 6.17 -5.26 -17.23
N GLY A 53 5.84 -6.23 -16.37
CA GLY A 53 4.51 -6.36 -15.77
C GLY A 53 4.14 -5.28 -14.75
N ASP A 54 5.09 -4.47 -14.29
CA ASP A 54 4.83 -3.40 -13.31
C ASP A 54 5.57 -2.09 -13.62
N THR A 55 6.26 -2.02 -14.75
CA THR A 55 7.02 -0.86 -15.20
C THR A 55 6.65 -0.47 -16.63
N PHE A 56 6.43 0.84 -16.86
CA PHE A 56 6.18 1.40 -18.19
C PHE A 56 6.75 2.82 -18.30
N VAL A 57 6.84 3.35 -19.51
CA VAL A 57 7.19 4.74 -19.81
C VAL A 57 5.93 5.50 -20.22
N ASP A 58 5.72 6.67 -19.64
CA ASP A 58 4.59 7.54 -19.99
C ASP A 58 4.91 8.49 -21.15
N SER A 59 3.90 9.23 -21.60
CA SER A 59 4.01 10.18 -22.72
C SER A 59 4.95 11.36 -22.47
N ASP A 60 5.34 11.61 -21.22
CA ASP A 60 6.29 12.65 -20.85
C ASP A 60 7.72 12.08 -20.74
N GLY A 61 7.90 10.77 -20.95
CA GLY A 61 9.18 10.07 -20.89
C GLY A 61 9.58 9.63 -19.48
N GLU A 62 8.69 9.69 -18.50
CA GLU A 62 8.95 9.24 -17.14
C GLU A 62 8.83 7.71 -17.05
N GLN A 63 9.78 7.08 -16.36
CA GLN A 63 9.66 5.67 -16.01
C GLN A 63 8.78 5.51 -14.77
N ILE A 64 7.71 4.74 -14.91
CA ILE A 64 6.68 4.54 -13.91
C ILE A 64 6.80 3.13 -13.35
N ARG A 65 6.84 2.97 -12.02
CA ARG A 65 6.78 1.69 -11.31
C ARG A 65 5.49 1.65 -10.48
N LEU A 66 4.66 0.64 -10.74
CA LEU A 66 3.41 0.43 -10.01
C LEU A 66 3.68 0.19 -8.52
N LEU A 67 3.24 1.09 -7.67
CA LEU A 67 3.47 1.01 -6.23
C LEU A 67 2.66 -0.13 -5.59
N GLY A 68 3.29 -0.86 -4.66
CA GLY A 68 2.64 -1.87 -3.83
C GLY A 68 2.48 -3.24 -4.46
N ILE A 69 2.99 -3.46 -5.68
CA ILE A 69 2.90 -4.73 -6.38
C ILE A 69 4.26 -5.15 -6.94
N ASP A 70 4.45 -6.44 -7.18
CA ASP A 70 5.63 -7.00 -7.84
C ASP A 70 5.20 -8.11 -8.78
N THR A 71 5.70 -8.07 -10.01
CA THR A 71 5.42 -9.07 -11.03
C THR A 71 6.54 -10.11 -11.12
N PRO A 72 6.27 -11.29 -11.71
CA PRO A 72 7.32 -12.25 -12.02
C PRO A 72 8.46 -11.59 -12.80
N GLU A 73 9.68 -11.96 -12.50
CA GLU A 73 10.88 -11.42 -13.15
C GLU A 73 11.15 -12.12 -14.49
N ALA A 74 12.04 -11.53 -15.31
CA ALA A 74 12.39 -12.10 -16.60
C ALA A 74 12.89 -13.56 -16.46
N GLY A 75 12.24 -14.47 -17.19
CA GLY A 75 12.51 -15.92 -17.14
C GLY A 75 11.60 -16.70 -16.19
N GLU A 76 10.80 -16.04 -15.37
CA GLU A 76 9.81 -16.70 -14.52
C GLU A 76 8.49 -16.96 -15.27
N VAL A 77 7.74 -17.95 -14.77
CA VAL A 77 6.40 -18.25 -15.30
C VAL A 77 5.50 -17.03 -15.10
N PHE A 78 4.67 -16.72 -16.10
CA PHE A 78 3.80 -15.56 -16.17
C PHE A 78 4.46 -14.19 -16.41
N TYR A 79 5.80 -14.08 -16.53
CA TYR A 79 6.48 -12.81 -16.88
C TYR A 79 5.83 -12.12 -18.11
N MET A 80 5.80 -12.82 -19.25
CA MET A 80 5.21 -12.28 -20.49
C MET A 80 3.70 -12.05 -20.39
N ALA A 81 3.00 -12.81 -19.54
CA ALA A 81 1.57 -12.63 -19.33
C ALA A 81 1.30 -11.35 -18.53
N ALA A 82 2.12 -11.06 -17.52
CA ALA A 82 2.04 -9.84 -16.73
C ALA A 82 2.31 -8.60 -17.60
N SER A 83 3.37 -8.60 -18.44
CA SER A 83 3.65 -7.47 -19.35
C SER A 83 2.49 -7.20 -20.32
N ARG A 84 1.94 -8.25 -20.94
CA ARG A 84 0.78 -8.12 -21.85
C ARG A 84 -0.49 -7.65 -21.13
N ALA A 85 -0.70 -8.07 -19.89
CA ALA A 85 -1.84 -7.63 -19.09
C ALA A 85 -1.73 -6.16 -18.74
N LEU A 86 -0.54 -5.70 -18.34
CA LEU A 86 -0.30 -4.28 -18.10
C LEU A 86 -0.54 -3.46 -19.38
N ASP A 87 0.02 -3.92 -20.51
CA ASP A 87 -0.22 -3.30 -21.81
C ASP A 87 -1.71 -3.18 -22.12
N SER A 88 -2.45 -4.28 -22.03
CA SER A 88 -3.91 -4.31 -22.29
C SER A 88 -4.71 -3.39 -21.35
N LEU A 89 -4.24 -3.21 -20.11
CA LEU A 89 -4.89 -2.31 -19.15
C LEU A 89 -4.66 -0.84 -19.50
N LEU A 90 -3.55 -0.49 -20.16
CA LEU A 90 -3.13 0.88 -20.44
C LEU A 90 -3.31 1.31 -21.90
N GLU A 91 -3.30 0.37 -22.85
CA GLU A 91 -3.28 0.64 -24.29
C GLU A 91 -4.47 1.50 -24.71
N GLY A 92 -4.18 2.61 -25.40
CA GLY A 92 -5.20 3.53 -25.92
C GLY A 92 -5.93 4.35 -24.85
N LYS A 93 -5.62 4.19 -23.56
CA LYS A 93 -6.32 4.87 -22.46
C LYS A 93 -5.55 6.08 -21.94
N THR A 94 -6.30 7.01 -21.36
CA THR A 94 -5.75 8.10 -20.55
C THR A 94 -5.48 7.60 -19.14
N ILE A 95 -4.30 7.92 -18.63
CA ILE A 95 -3.80 7.48 -17.34
C ILE A 95 -3.88 8.64 -16.34
N ARG A 96 -4.17 8.29 -15.09
CA ARG A 96 -4.07 9.17 -13.93
C ARG A 96 -3.19 8.54 -12.85
N TYR A 97 -2.36 9.36 -12.21
CA TYR A 97 -1.51 8.96 -11.10
C TYR A 97 -2.03 9.47 -9.77
N GLU A 98 -1.86 8.65 -8.74
CA GLU A 98 -1.86 9.08 -7.35
C GLU A 98 -0.56 8.66 -6.67
N PHE A 99 0.01 9.57 -5.90
CA PHE A 99 1.24 9.34 -5.13
C PHE A 99 0.93 8.86 -3.71
N ASP A 100 1.93 8.25 -3.09
CA ASP A 100 1.96 8.00 -1.65
C ASP A 100 3.19 8.72 -1.03
N SER A 101 3.67 8.27 0.13
CA SER A 101 4.72 8.94 0.90
C SER A 101 6.04 9.13 0.13
N ARG A 102 6.47 8.16 -0.68
CA ARG A 102 7.70 8.23 -1.46
C ARG A 102 7.39 8.33 -2.94
N LYS A 103 7.92 9.35 -3.61
CA LYS A 103 7.63 9.62 -5.04
C LYS A 103 8.54 8.90 -6.03
N ARG A 104 9.80 8.63 -5.67
CA ARG A 104 10.77 7.95 -6.54
C ARG A 104 11.54 6.87 -5.81
N ASP A 105 11.85 5.78 -6.50
CA ASP A 105 12.73 4.73 -5.97
C ASP A 105 14.22 5.10 -6.10
N ARG A 106 15.14 4.13 -5.99
CA ARG A 106 16.60 4.35 -6.10
C ARG A 106 17.11 4.40 -7.54
N TYR A 107 16.26 4.05 -8.50
CA TYR A 107 16.53 4.03 -9.93
C TYR A 107 15.84 5.22 -10.60
N GLU A 108 15.40 6.21 -9.82
CA GLU A 108 14.67 7.39 -10.25
C GLU A 108 13.34 7.11 -10.96
N ARG A 109 12.74 5.92 -10.79
CA ARG A 109 11.39 5.62 -11.31
C ARG A 109 10.32 6.26 -10.42
N LEU A 110 9.29 6.83 -11.01
CA LEU A 110 8.12 7.33 -10.28
C LEU A 110 7.32 6.17 -9.67
N LEU A 111 7.02 6.28 -8.38
CA LEU A 111 6.23 5.32 -7.61
C LEU A 111 4.80 5.83 -7.48
N VAL A 112 3.86 5.15 -8.14
CA VAL A 112 2.47 5.63 -8.23
C VAL A 112 1.43 4.50 -8.21
N TYR A 113 0.24 4.85 -7.75
CA TYR A 113 -0.99 4.15 -8.03
C TYR A 113 -1.54 4.64 -9.37
N VAL A 114 -1.86 3.71 -10.26
CA VAL A 114 -2.22 4.01 -11.65
C VAL A 114 -3.69 3.70 -11.89
N PHE A 115 -4.36 4.62 -12.58
CA PHE A 115 -5.77 4.50 -12.93
C PHE A 115 -6.01 4.74 -14.41
N THR A 116 -6.94 3.98 -14.97
CA THR A 116 -7.54 4.24 -16.29
C THR A 116 -9.04 4.39 -16.13
N GLY A 117 -9.54 5.63 -16.18
CA GLY A 117 -10.93 5.90 -15.77
C GLY A 117 -11.16 5.60 -14.29
N GLN A 118 -12.03 4.63 -14.01
CA GLN A 118 -12.32 4.13 -12.65
C GLN A 118 -11.51 2.89 -12.27
N ASP A 119 -10.82 2.26 -13.23
CA ASP A 119 -10.08 1.03 -12.98
C ASP A 119 -8.77 1.34 -12.25
N PHE A 120 -8.57 0.71 -11.10
CA PHE A 120 -7.31 0.74 -10.37
C PHE A 120 -6.37 -0.35 -10.92
N VAL A 121 -5.40 0.05 -11.75
CA VAL A 121 -4.55 -0.86 -12.53
C VAL A 121 -3.72 -1.77 -11.62
N ASN A 122 -3.13 -1.23 -10.55
CA ASN A 122 -2.32 -2.03 -9.62
C ASN A 122 -3.15 -3.17 -8.99
N GLN A 123 -4.40 -2.88 -8.61
CA GLN A 123 -5.31 -3.88 -8.07
C GLN A 123 -5.74 -4.90 -9.12
N ALA A 124 -6.01 -4.48 -10.35
CA ALA A 124 -6.35 -5.39 -11.45
C ALA A 124 -5.22 -6.40 -11.73
N MET A 125 -3.97 -5.93 -11.74
CA MET A 125 -2.79 -6.79 -11.90
C MET A 125 -2.71 -7.86 -10.80
N VAL A 126 -2.87 -7.46 -9.53
CA VAL A 126 -2.84 -8.41 -8.40
C VAL A 126 -4.04 -9.36 -8.45
N ARG A 127 -5.24 -8.85 -8.72
CA ARG A 127 -6.49 -9.63 -8.75
C ARG A 127 -6.46 -10.72 -9.83
N SER A 128 -5.77 -10.47 -10.94
CA SER A 128 -5.58 -11.46 -12.01
C SER A 128 -4.57 -12.57 -11.69
N GLY A 129 -3.86 -12.45 -10.56
CA GLY A 129 -2.77 -13.35 -10.20
C GLY A 129 -1.48 -13.13 -11.01
N LEU A 130 -1.37 -12.03 -11.76
CA LEU A 130 -0.17 -11.69 -12.54
C LEU A 130 0.81 -10.78 -11.78
N ALA A 131 0.43 -10.34 -10.59
CA ALA A 131 1.28 -9.64 -9.64
C ALA A 131 1.00 -10.12 -8.21
N SER A 132 1.98 -9.97 -7.33
CA SER A 132 1.85 -10.17 -5.88
C SER A 132 1.89 -8.83 -5.14
N VAL A 133 1.33 -8.78 -3.94
CA VAL A 133 1.43 -7.62 -3.05
C VAL A 133 2.89 -7.45 -2.64
N TYR A 134 3.42 -6.23 -2.80
CA TYR A 134 4.80 -5.87 -2.48
C TYR A 134 4.89 -4.54 -1.76
N ILE A 135 4.51 -4.57 -0.48
CA ILE A 135 4.39 -3.38 0.35
C ILE A 135 5.71 -3.03 1.02
N PHE A 136 6.06 -1.74 1.03
CA PHE A 136 7.05 -1.16 1.94
C PHE A 136 6.37 -0.14 2.84
N PRO A 137 6.27 -0.36 4.16
CA PRO A 137 5.58 0.56 5.08
C PRO A 137 6.08 2.00 5.04
N LYS A 138 7.36 2.22 4.73
CA LYS A 138 7.94 3.55 4.59
C LYS A 138 7.47 4.29 3.33
N ASP A 139 7.14 3.55 2.28
CA ASP A 139 6.81 4.07 0.94
C ASP A 139 5.28 4.08 0.69
N MET A 140 4.51 3.38 1.55
CA MET A 140 3.06 3.24 1.44
C MET A 140 2.37 3.48 2.79
N LYS A 141 1.81 4.68 2.97
CA LYS A 141 1.04 5.09 4.15
C LYS A 141 -0.47 5.08 3.91
N ASN A 142 -0.92 4.94 2.67
CA ASN A 142 -2.34 4.93 2.35
C ASN A 142 -2.97 3.54 2.63
N ASP A 143 -3.70 3.43 3.73
CA ASP A 143 -4.34 2.18 4.16
C ASP A 143 -5.42 1.67 3.20
N TYR A 144 -6.09 2.58 2.46
CA TYR A 144 -7.10 2.19 1.47
C TYR A 144 -6.49 1.37 0.33
N TYR A 145 -5.39 1.85 -0.26
CA TYR A 145 -4.72 1.11 -1.35
C TYR A 145 -4.08 -0.18 -0.85
N ARG A 146 -3.52 -0.18 0.35
CA ARG A 146 -2.97 -1.40 0.96
C ARG A 146 -4.06 -2.47 1.12
N ALA A 147 -5.22 -2.10 1.67
CA ALA A 147 -6.34 -3.01 1.84
C ALA A 147 -6.85 -3.53 0.48
N ALA A 148 -7.02 -2.65 -0.52
CA ALA A 148 -7.48 -3.04 -1.85
C ALA A 148 -6.55 -4.05 -2.55
N LEU A 149 -5.23 -3.90 -2.37
CA LEU A 149 -4.24 -4.83 -2.93
C LEU A 149 -4.23 -6.18 -2.20
N ILE A 150 -4.35 -6.18 -0.87
CA ILE A 150 -4.43 -7.43 -0.08
C ILE A 150 -5.70 -8.21 -0.45
N GLU A 151 -6.86 -7.54 -0.50
CA GLU A 151 -8.12 -8.17 -0.93
C GLU A 151 -8.02 -8.77 -2.33
N ALA A 152 -7.38 -8.06 -3.28
CA ALA A 152 -7.14 -8.58 -4.62
C ALA A 152 -6.24 -9.82 -4.64
N GLN A 153 -5.21 -9.86 -3.78
CA GLN A 153 -4.33 -11.00 -3.65
C GLN A 153 -5.06 -12.21 -3.06
N ASP A 154 -5.87 -12.01 -2.04
CA ASP A 154 -6.65 -13.07 -1.41
C ASP A 154 -7.67 -13.65 -2.38
N TYR A 155 -8.27 -12.81 -3.23
CA TYR A 155 -9.10 -13.26 -4.34
C TYR A 155 -8.30 -14.14 -5.32
N ALA A 156 -7.13 -13.67 -5.78
CA ALA A 156 -6.32 -14.41 -6.74
C ALA A 156 -5.83 -15.76 -6.18
N ARG A 157 -5.44 -15.79 -4.90
CA ARG A 157 -5.05 -17.00 -4.16
C ARG A 157 -6.21 -17.98 -4.03
N SER A 158 -7.35 -17.52 -3.55
CA SER A 158 -8.55 -18.37 -3.34
C SER A 158 -9.09 -18.97 -4.63
N ASN A 159 -8.80 -18.34 -5.78
CA ASN A 159 -9.23 -18.80 -7.10
C ASN A 159 -8.10 -19.48 -7.90
N ASN A 160 -6.92 -19.71 -7.31
CA ASN A 160 -5.74 -20.30 -7.95
C ASN A 160 -5.42 -19.63 -9.31
N LEU A 161 -5.31 -18.30 -9.32
CA LEU A 161 -5.04 -17.53 -10.53
C LEU A 161 -3.55 -17.21 -10.69
N GLY A 162 -3.07 -17.27 -11.94
CA GLY A 162 -1.72 -16.86 -12.32
C GLY A 162 -0.64 -17.51 -11.45
N ILE A 163 0.21 -16.71 -10.82
CA ILE A 163 1.32 -17.17 -9.98
C ILE A 163 0.84 -18.05 -8.81
N TRP A 164 -0.40 -17.89 -8.36
CA TRP A 164 -0.98 -18.66 -7.25
C TRP A 164 -1.49 -20.04 -7.67
N ALA A 165 -1.51 -20.34 -8.98
CA ALA A 165 -1.76 -21.67 -9.51
C ALA A 165 -0.51 -22.56 -9.51
N LEU A 166 0.68 -21.97 -9.29
CA LEU A 166 1.94 -22.70 -9.23
C LEU A 166 2.03 -23.48 -7.93
N GLU A 167 2.77 -24.59 -7.96
CA GLU A 167 3.06 -25.37 -6.76
C GLU A 167 3.81 -24.49 -5.75
N PRO A 168 3.31 -24.35 -4.51
CA PRO A 168 4.01 -23.56 -3.51
C PRO A 168 5.31 -24.25 -3.07
N PRO A 169 6.31 -23.50 -2.59
CA PRO A 169 7.51 -24.08 -2.01
C PRO A 169 7.20 -25.02 -0.82
N ASP A 170 8.12 -25.95 -0.56
CA ASP A 170 8.01 -26.85 0.60
C ASP A 170 7.80 -26.05 1.91
N PRO A 171 6.82 -26.44 2.74
CA PRO A 171 6.49 -25.67 3.92
C PRO A 171 7.54 -25.81 5.03
N GLU A 172 7.71 -24.74 5.80
CA GLU A 172 8.45 -24.75 7.08
C GLU A 172 7.49 -24.87 8.26
N SER A 173 8.01 -25.33 9.41
CA SER A 173 7.26 -25.34 10.67
C SER A 173 6.88 -23.95 11.17
N PHE A 174 7.68 -22.93 10.81
CA PHE A 174 7.38 -21.52 11.06
C PHE A 174 8.14 -20.64 10.09
N TYR A 175 7.70 -19.39 9.99
CA TYR A 175 8.34 -18.36 9.17
C TYR A 175 8.64 -17.13 10.01
N VAL A 176 9.64 -16.36 9.57
CA VAL A 176 10.11 -15.16 10.27
C VAL A 176 9.86 -13.93 9.40
N GLY A 177 9.07 -12.98 9.91
CA GLY A 177 8.77 -11.71 9.24
C GLY A 177 9.57 -10.54 9.81
N ASN A 178 9.81 -9.55 8.97
CA ASN A 178 10.38 -8.26 9.33
C ASN A 178 9.31 -7.15 9.22
N LYS A 179 8.85 -6.63 10.36
CA LYS A 179 7.82 -5.58 10.44
C LYS A 179 8.20 -4.26 9.74
N LYS A 180 9.49 -4.02 9.48
CA LYS A 180 9.97 -2.78 8.82
C LYS A 180 9.92 -2.88 7.30
N THR A 181 10.18 -4.06 6.74
CA THR A 181 10.26 -4.28 5.29
C THR A 181 9.06 -5.05 4.73
N TYR A 182 8.25 -5.64 5.61
CA TYR A 182 7.15 -6.55 5.27
C TYR A 182 7.61 -7.78 4.48
N ARG A 183 8.89 -8.17 4.59
CA ARG A 183 9.39 -9.42 4.02
C ARG A 183 9.34 -10.52 5.06
N PHE A 184 8.97 -11.71 4.65
CA PHE A 184 9.08 -12.91 5.47
C PHE A 184 10.04 -13.93 4.85
N HIS A 185 10.52 -14.81 5.70
CA HIS A 185 11.72 -15.60 5.46
C HIS A 185 11.55 -17.01 6.02
N ARG A 186 12.25 -17.97 5.41
CA ARG A 186 12.53 -19.26 6.04
C ARG A 186 13.41 -19.05 7.29
N PRO A 187 13.33 -19.91 8.32
CA PRO A 187 14.11 -19.75 9.55
C PRO A 187 15.63 -19.68 9.32
N THR A 188 16.13 -20.39 8.30
CA THR A 188 17.56 -20.50 7.95
C THR A 188 18.05 -19.40 7.01
N CYS A 189 17.22 -18.42 6.66
CA CYS A 189 17.62 -17.35 5.75
C CYS A 189 18.67 -16.42 6.38
N PHE A 190 19.74 -16.10 5.63
CA PHE A 190 20.78 -15.14 6.06
C PHE A 190 20.24 -13.75 6.46
N SER A 191 19.09 -13.33 5.91
CA SER A 191 18.44 -12.07 6.31
C SER A 191 17.85 -12.13 7.73
N VAL A 192 17.54 -13.33 8.24
CA VAL A 192 17.03 -13.54 9.61
C VAL A 192 18.15 -13.42 10.64
N GLU A 193 19.36 -13.89 10.33
CA GLU A 193 20.53 -13.79 11.23
C GLU A 193 20.85 -12.34 11.60
N ARG A 194 20.66 -11.42 10.65
CA ARG A 194 20.93 -9.99 10.78
C ARG A 194 19.70 -9.16 11.15
N LEU A 195 18.57 -9.82 11.43
CA LEU A 195 17.32 -9.15 11.72
C LEU A 195 17.32 -8.57 13.14
N ASP A 196 17.00 -7.28 13.24
CA ASP A 196 16.69 -6.61 14.50
C ASP A 196 15.54 -7.34 15.22
N GLN A 197 15.81 -7.85 16.43
CA GLN A 197 14.85 -8.66 17.18
C GLN A 197 13.55 -7.90 17.47
N SER A 198 13.60 -6.57 17.62
CA SER A 198 12.40 -5.76 17.85
C SER A 198 11.49 -5.69 16.61
N ALA A 199 12.04 -5.88 15.42
CA ALA A 199 11.33 -5.91 14.15
C ALA A 199 10.85 -7.32 13.77
N LYS A 200 11.29 -8.36 14.49
CA LYS A 200 10.94 -9.76 14.22
C LYS A 200 9.48 -10.05 14.58
N ILE A 201 8.83 -10.88 13.76
CA ILE A 201 7.54 -11.50 14.03
C ILE A 201 7.57 -12.94 13.52
N ILE A 202 6.90 -13.86 14.20
CA ILE A 202 6.84 -15.28 13.83
C ILE A 202 5.39 -15.67 13.52
N ARG A 203 5.20 -16.50 12.50
CA ARG A 203 3.94 -17.14 12.13
C ARG A 203 4.16 -18.59 11.77
N GLN A 204 3.11 -19.40 11.86
CA GLN A 204 3.20 -20.84 11.64
C GLN A 204 3.03 -21.18 10.17
N SER A 205 2.34 -20.34 9.39
CA SER A 205 2.10 -20.59 7.97
C SER A 205 2.62 -19.47 7.08
N ARG A 206 2.85 -19.81 5.80
CA ARG A 206 3.12 -18.87 4.71
C ARG A 206 1.93 -17.94 4.51
N ASP A 207 0.72 -18.49 4.55
CA ASP A 207 -0.52 -17.76 4.31
C ASP A 207 -0.76 -16.69 5.37
N ASP A 208 -0.44 -16.95 6.64
CA ASP A 208 -0.53 -15.96 7.73
C ASP A 208 0.23 -14.66 7.41
N PHE A 209 1.33 -14.75 6.64
CA PHE A 209 2.11 -13.59 6.22
C PHE A 209 1.51 -12.92 4.97
N LEU A 210 1.10 -13.72 3.99
CA LEU A 210 0.49 -13.21 2.75
C LEU A 210 -0.81 -12.45 3.05
N ASP A 211 -1.64 -12.95 3.98
CA ASP A 211 -2.88 -12.32 4.44
C ASP A 211 -2.63 -10.95 5.11
N LEU A 212 -1.43 -10.76 5.67
CA LEU A 212 -1.00 -9.50 6.28
C LEU A 212 -0.31 -8.55 5.28
N GLY A 213 -0.26 -8.93 4.00
CA GLY A 213 0.40 -8.18 2.92
C GLY A 213 1.94 -8.24 2.99
N TYR A 214 2.49 -9.24 3.69
CA TYR A 214 3.92 -9.51 3.60
C TYR A 214 4.22 -10.24 2.29
N SER A 215 5.44 -10.05 1.78
CA SER A 215 5.89 -10.70 0.55
C SER A 215 7.07 -11.63 0.83
N PRO A 216 7.20 -12.74 0.09
CA PRO A 216 8.30 -13.67 0.25
C PRO A 216 9.66 -12.98 0.04
N CYS A 217 10.66 -13.40 0.81
CA CYS A 217 12.03 -12.95 0.57
C CYS A 217 12.59 -13.62 -0.69
N ARG A 218 13.04 -12.81 -1.65
CA ARG A 218 13.66 -13.26 -2.90
C ARG A 218 14.88 -14.19 -2.72
N ASN A 219 15.57 -14.15 -1.58
CA ASN A 219 16.76 -14.98 -1.37
C ASN A 219 16.47 -16.41 -0.93
N CYS A 220 15.47 -16.61 -0.07
CA CYS A 220 15.16 -17.94 0.50
C CYS A 220 13.87 -18.53 -0.05
N ASN A 221 13.14 -17.76 -0.87
CA ASN A 221 11.86 -18.12 -1.47
C ASN A 221 11.02 -19.01 -0.52
N PRO A 222 10.65 -18.48 0.66
CA PRO A 222 9.75 -19.17 1.59
C PRO A 222 8.40 -19.39 0.92
#